data_AF-A0A4U2YUJ0-F1
#
_entry.id   AF-A0A4U2YUJ0-F1
#
_cell.length_a   1.000
_cell.length_b   1.000
_cell.length_c   1.000
_cell.angle_alpha   90.00
_cell.angle_beta   90.00
_cell.angle_gamma   90.00
#
_symmetry.space_group_name_H-M   'P 1'
#
loop_
_entity.id
_entity.type
_entity.pdbx_description
1 polymer ?
#
loop_
_entity_poly.entity_id
_entity_poly.type
_entity_poly.pdbx_seq_one_letter_code
_entity_poly.pdbx_strand_id
1 'polypeptide(L)'
;MNPLATGDGIRNLEGHADFDVTWPWRRDEPLRRGATAVLRVKNEAPNLAYALPPLLRAVDEVLVVDNGSTDGTAVEAARVAAAEGHSAKLTVAHYPFDVARAGAEHRATPERSVHSLAYFYNWCFAQVSTRYSWKWDGDMVLTREGELSMRSLSWQVGSSQTVVRLPRHSLYVESPQRAYLDLGLRNAEEWGFPIGPDFVYTKAPEWEIRTTPETYRQVELPQGLCVELKWLDGDEFAHWSDPESFATSLRNHRKRREWEVFHALRDGRVPTGVVQIDAPAGVHVVDHVTHEWMPRAPRPFKVDDPRHRRPA
;
A
#
# COMPACT_ATOMS: atom_id res chain seq x y z
N MET A 1 -0.88 -19.00 -19.05
CA MET A 1 0.18 -19.15 -18.02
C MET A 1 1.22 -18.07 -18.28
N ASN A 2 1.53 -17.23 -17.28
CA ASN A 2 2.46 -16.12 -17.43
C ASN A 2 3.90 -16.65 -17.64
N PRO A 3 4.62 -16.31 -18.73
CA PRO A 3 5.98 -16.77 -18.97
C PRO A 3 6.96 -16.49 -17.82
N LEU A 4 6.80 -15.37 -17.12
CA LEU A 4 7.66 -15.03 -15.98
C LEU A 4 7.48 -15.98 -14.80
N ALA A 5 6.27 -16.52 -14.61
CA ALA A 5 5.96 -17.45 -13.54
C ALA A 5 6.34 -18.91 -13.86
N THR A 6 6.89 -19.16 -15.06
CA THR A 6 7.39 -20.49 -15.45
C THR A 6 8.78 -20.73 -14.86
N GLY A 7 9.09 -21.97 -14.48
CA GLY A 7 10.35 -22.33 -13.82
C GLY A 7 10.39 -22.09 -12.30
N ASP A 8 11.60 -22.06 -11.75
CA ASP A 8 11.87 -21.93 -10.31
C ASP A 8 11.93 -20.48 -9.83
N GLY A 9 12.11 -19.53 -10.76
CA GLY A 9 12.41 -18.15 -10.43
C GLY A 9 12.84 -17.27 -11.61
N ILE A 10 13.32 -16.05 -11.31
CA ILE A 10 13.87 -15.09 -12.28
C ILE A 10 15.26 -14.66 -11.82
N ARG A 11 16.23 -14.69 -12.74
CA ARG A 11 17.56 -14.08 -12.51
C ARG A 11 17.59 -12.62 -12.96
N ASN A 12 18.27 -11.76 -12.20
CA ASN A 12 18.46 -10.36 -12.59
C ASN A 12 19.54 -10.17 -13.66
N LEU A 13 19.46 -9.05 -14.39
CA LEU A 13 20.41 -8.72 -15.47
C LEU A 13 21.78 -8.30 -14.93
N GLU A 14 21.83 -7.78 -13.70
CA GLU A 14 23.04 -7.27 -13.06
C GLU A 14 23.90 -8.37 -12.42
N GLY A 15 23.38 -9.60 -12.34
CA GLY A 15 24.12 -10.76 -11.81
C GLY A 15 24.20 -10.84 -10.29
N HIS A 16 23.39 -10.09 -9.56
CA HIS A 16 23.33 -10.12 -8.10
C HIS A 16 22.55 -11.35 -7.60
N ALA A 17 23.23 -12.49 -7.43
CA ALA A 17 22.58 -13.78 -7.12
C ALA A 17 21.70 -13.75 -5.84
N ASP A 18 22.09 -12.99 -4.81
CA ASP A 18 21.30 -12.85 -3.57
C ASP A 18 19.94 -12.15 -3.78
N PHE A 19 19.77 -11.50 -4.93
CA PHE A 19 18.56 -10.83 -5.34
C PHE A 19 17.84 -11.52 -6.51
N ASP A 20 18.26 -12.74 -6.86
CA ASP A 20 17.47 -13.59 -7.73
C ASP A 20 16.14 -13.96 -7.07
N VAL A 21 15.06 -13.91 -7.84
CA VAL A 21 13.73 -14.26 -7.38
C VAL A 21 13.59 -15.78 -7.40
N THR A 22 13.34 -16.39 -6.25
CA THR A 22 12.88 -17.79 -6.17
C THR A 22 11.42 -17.81 -5.76
N TRP A 23 10.56 -18.44 -6.56
CA TRP A 23 9.12 -18.39 -6.34
C TRP A 23 8.70 -19.07 -5.04
N PRO A 24 7.83 -18.45 -4.20
CA PRO A 24 7.44 -19.03 -2.91
C PRO A 24 6.84 -20.44 -3.03
N TRP A 25 6.05 -20.70 -4.08
CA TRP A 25 5.41 -22.00 -4.34
C TRP A 25 6.34 -23.05 -4.98
N ARG A 26 7.60 -22.70 -5.24
CA ARG A 26 8.64 -23.61 -5.76
C ARG A 26 9.66 -24.00 -4.70
N ARG A 27 9.62 -23.40 -3.52
CA ARG A 27 10.48 -23.74 -2.38
C ARG A 27 10.11 -25.13 -1.83
N ASP A 28 11.07 -25.78 -1.19
CA ASP A 28 10.86 -27.08 -0.55
C ASP A 28 9.80 -27.01 0.57
N GLU A 29 9.75 -25.89 1.29
CA GLU A 29 8.73 -25.65 2.31
C GLU A 29 7.43 -25.13 1.67
N PRO A 30 6.29 -25.79 1.92
CA PRO A 30 5.02 -25.36 1.35
C PRO A 30 4.50 -24.09 2.01
N LEU A 31 3.77 -23.29 1.24
CA LEU A 31 3.11 -22.08 1.74
C LEU A 31 2.14 -22.39 2.90
N ARG A 32 2.34 -21.70 4.02
CA ARG A 32 1.53 -21.82 5.22
C ARG A 32 0.18 -21.14 5.04
N ARG A 33 -0.85 -21.64 5.72
CA ARG A 33 -2.12 -20.90 5.81
C ARG A 33 -1.89 -19.58 6.54
N GLY A 34 -2.61 -18.55 6.14
CA GLY A 34 -2.50 -17.20 6.70
C GLY A 34 -2.23 -16.16 5.63
N ALA A 35 -1.96 -14.94 6.08
CA ALA A 35 -1.62 -13.81 5.25
C ALA A 35 -0.37 -13.07 5.75
N THR A 36 0.42 -12.57 4.81
CA THR A 36 1.55 -11.67 5.07
C THR A 36 1.23 -10.28 4.54
N ALA A 37 1.36 -9.24 5.37
CA ALA A 37 1.37 -7.85 4.88
C ALA A 37 2.78 -7.49 4.41
N VAL A 38 2.93 -7.07 3.16
CA VAL A 38 4.20 -6.71 2.54
C VAL A 38 4.23 -5.21 2.35
N LEU A 39 4.96 -4.52 3.23
CA LEU A 39 5.20 -3.08 3.14
C LEU A 39 6.47 -2.85 2.33
N ARG A 40 6.39 -2.02 1.30
CA ARG A 40 7.56 -1.42 0.66
C ARG A 40 7.74 -0.03 1.25
N VAL A 41 8.94 0.28 1.71
CA VAL A 41 9.18 1.54 2.41
C VAL A 41 10.49 2.18 1.97
N LYS A 42 10.49 3.51 1.90
CA LYS A 42 11.69 4.32 1.76
C LYS A 42 11.45 5.63 2.50
N ASN A 43 12.17 5.84 3.60
CA ASN A 43 12.01 7.00 4.48
C ASN A 43 10.59 7.16 5.05
N GLU A 44 10.07 6.11 5.65
CA GLU A 44 8.70 6.00 6.17
C GLU A 44 8.64 5.95 7.71
N ALA A 45 9.74 6.27 8.41
CA ALA A 45 9.79 6.15 9.88
C ALA A 45 8.62 6.86 10.59
N PRO A 46 8.23 8.11 10.22
CA PRO A 46 7.08 8.77 10.84
C PRO A 46 5.75 8.04 10.64
N ASN A 47 5.58 7.37 9.50
CA ASN A 47 4.33 6.69 9.14
C ASN A 47 4.22 5.31 9.81
N LEU A 48 5.34 4.62 10.02
CA LEU A 48 5.34 3.28 10.60
C LEU A 48 4.75 3.21 12.02
N ALA A 49 4.85 4.28 12.79
CA ALA A 49 4.21 4.38 14.10
C ALA A 49 2.68 4.21 14.04
N TYR A 50 2.06 4.53 12.91
CA TYR A 50 0.61 4.41 12.70
C TYR A 50 0.24 3.22 11.80
N ALA A 51 1.00 2.99 10.72
CA ALA A 51 0.69 1.97 9.73
C ALA A 51 0.95 0.54 10.24
N LEU A 52 2.02 0.33 11.01
CA LEU A 52 2.47 -1.01 11.38
C LEU A 52 1.64 -1.68 12.49
N PRO A 53 1.22 -0.99 13.58
CA PRO A 53 0.47 -1.62 14.67
C PRO A 53 -0.79 -2.39 14.24
N PRO A 54 -1.72 -1.81 13.44
CA PRO A 54 -2.92 -2.56 13.06
C PRO A 54 -2.61 -3.76 12.16
N LEU A 55 -1.55 -3.72 11.34
CA LEU A 55 -1.14 -4.87 10.52
C LEU A 55 -0.63 -6.02 11.39
N LEU A 56 0.26 -5.74 12.34
CA LEU A 56 0.79 -6.75 13.27
C LEU A 56 -0.32 -7.50 14.02
N ARG A 57 -1.44 -6.83 14.30
CA ARG A 57 -2.63 -7.42 14.93
C ARG A 57 -3.59 -8.10 13.96
N ALA A 58 -3.57 -7.73 12.68
CA ALA A 58 -4.51 -8.22 11.66
C ALA A 58 -4.00 -9.44 10.87
N VAL A 59 -2.68 -9.60 10.69
CA VAL A 59 -2.10 -10.66 9.85
C VAL A 59 -1.17 -11.60 10.64
N ASP A 60 -0.77 -12.70 9.99
CA ASP A 60 0.09 -13.72 10.59
C ASP A 60 1.56 -13.28 10.57
N GLU A 61 1.97 -12.59 9.50
CA GLU A 61 3.31 -12.05 9.32
C GLU A 61 3.26 -10.64 8.72
N VAL A 62 4.26 -9.82 9.07
CA VAL A 62 4.52 -8.55 8.41
C VAL A 62 5.94 -8.57 7.85
N LEU A 63 6.06 -8.31 6.57
CA LEU A 63 7.33 -8.11 5.87
C LEU A 63 7.47 -6.63 5.55
N VAL A 64 8.47 -5.98 6.14
CA VAL A 64 8.90 -4.64 5.75
C VAL A 64 10.11 -4.79 4.84
N VAL A 65 10.01 -4.27 3.61
CA VAL A 65 11.12 -4.19 2.66
C VAL A 65 11.61 -2.76 2.62
N ASP A 66 12.75 -2.51 3.27
CA ASP A 66 13.42 -1.22 3.29
C ASP A 66 14.24 -1.00 2.01
N ASN A 67 13.82 -0.03 1.20
CA ASN A 67 14.48 0.34 -0.05
C ASN A 67 15.49 1.49 0.15
N GLY A 68 16.47 1.24 1.02
CA GLY A 68 17.59 2.16 1.25
C GLY A 68 17.18 3.42 1.99
N SER A 69 16.37 3.30 3.05
CA SER A 69 16.01 4.43 3.91
C SER A 69 17.21 5.00 4.67
N THR A 70 17.17 6.29 4.92
CA THR A 70 18.20 7.05 5.66
C THR A 70 17.67 7.69 6.94
N ASP A 71 16.37 7.57 7.21
CA ASP A 71 15.66 8.17 8.35
C ASP A 71 15.50 7.22 9.56
N GLY A 72 16.06 6.01 9.47
CA GLY A 72 15.90 4.99 10.51
C GLY A 72 14.64 4.12 10.37
N THR A 73 13.95 4.13 9.22
CA THR A 73 12.75 3.31 8.94
C THR A 73 12.85 1.86 9.44
N ALA A 74 13.93 1.14 9.14
CA ALA A 74 14.11 -0.25 9.59
C ALA A 74 14.19 -0.40 11.12
N VAL A 75 14.86 0.55 11.80
CA VAL A 75 14.96 0.59 13.26
C VAL A 75 13.59 0.88 13.88
N GLU A 76 12.84 1.80 13.29
CA GLU A 76 11.51 2.17 13.74
C GLU A 76 10.52 1.01 13.60
N ALA A 77 10.55 0.26 12.48
CA ALA A 77 9.75 -0.95 12.31
C ALA A 77 9.96 -1.95 13.46
N ALA A 78 11.22 -2.22 13.80
CA ALA A 78 11.57 -3.14 14.89
C ALA A 78 11.12 -2.60 16.26
N ARG A 79 11.29 -1.30 16.51
CA ARG A 79 10.85 -0.65 17.75
C ARG A 79 9.33 -0.75 17.92
N VAL A 80 8.56 -0.45 16.89
CA VAL A 80 7.10 -0.51 16.90
C VAL A 80 6.62 -1.95 17.12
N ALA A 81 7.19 -2.93 16.41
CA ALA A 81 6.81 -4.33 16.61
C ALA A 81 7.13 -4.84 18.02
N ALA A 82 8.23 -4.39 18.62
CA ALA A 82 8.56 -4.70 20.02
C ALA A 82 7.58 -4.06 21.00
N ALA A 83 7.21 -2.79 20.79
CA ALA A 83 6.24 -2.08 21.61
C ALA A 83 4.84 -2.73 21.56
N GLU A 84 4.46 -3.27 20.40
CA GLU A 84 3.21 -4.02 20.20
C GLU A 84 3.28 -5.48 20.69
N GLY A 85 4.43 -5.96 21.19
CA GLY A 85 4.60 -7.35 21.61
C GLY A 85 4.51 -8.36 20.45
N HIS A 86 4.83 -7.92 19.24
CA HIS A 86 4.67 -8.67 17.99
C HIS A 86 5.97 -8.81 17.18
N SER A 87 7.14 -8.66 17.80
CA SER A 87 8.45 -8.81 17.13
C SER A 87 8.58 -10.12 16.34
N ALA A 88 8.01 -11.21 16.84
CA ALA A 88 8.06 -12.53 16.17
C ALA A 88 7.30 -12.59 14.84
N LYS A 89 6.40 -11.62 14.58
CA LYS A 89 5.67 -11.52 13.31
C LYS A 89 6.39 -10.65 12.27
N LEU A 90 7.34 -9.82 12.70
CA LEU A 90 8.01 -8.86 11.81
C LEU A 90 9.25 -9.49 11.19
N THR A 91 9.36 -9.40 9.87
CA THR A 91 10.60 -9.57 9.12
C THR A 91 10.96 -8.24 8.45
N VAL A 92 12.22 -7.82 8.55
CA VAL A 92 12.74 -6.67 7.82
C VAL A 92 13.76 -7.16 6.80
N ALA A 93 13.50 -6.92 5.52
CA ALA A 93 14.40 -7.19 4.43
C ALA A 93 14.93 -5.88 3.84
N HIS A 94 16.14 -5.89 3.30
CA HIS A 94 16.77 -4.70 2.74
C HIS A 94 16.96 -4.88 1.23
N TYR A 95 16.56 -3.86 0.46
CA TYR A 95 16.72 -3.82 -0.99
C TYR A 95 17.56 -2.60 -1.39
N PRO A 96 18.87 -2.78 -1.62
CA PRO A 96 19.84 -1.68 -1.68
C PRO A 96 20.00 -1.07 -3.08
N PHE A 97 18.98 -1.17 -3.94
CA PHE A 97 19.03 -0.67 -5.32
C PHE A 97 18.05 0.48 -5.52
N ASP A 98 18.43 1.46 -6.32
CA ASP A 98 17.50 2.50 -6.75
C ASP A 98 16.44 1.90 -7.67
N VAL A 99 15.18 1.92 -7.23
CA VAL A 99 14.05 1.39 -7.99
C VAL A 99 13.46 2.51 -8.85
N ALA A 100 13.28 2.23 -10.14
CA ALA A 100 12.70 3.15 -11.10
C ALA A 100 11.28 3.58 -10.68
N ARG A 101 11.01 4.89 -10.72
CA ARG A 101 9.69 5.46 -10.43
C ARG A 101 8.72 5.18 -11.57
N ALA A 102 7.43 5.12 -11.24
CA ALA A 102 6.36 5.03 -12.24
C ALA A 102 6.49 6.17 -13.28
N GLY A 103 6.17 5.88 -14.54
CA GLY A 103 6.30 6.79 -15.68
C GLY A 103 7.52 6.49 -16.55
N ALA A 104 8.27 7.54 -16.93
CA ALA A 104 9.34 7.44 -17.91
C ALA A 104 10.53 6.59 -17.43
N GLU A 105 10.92 6.70 -16.16
CA GLU A 105 11.97 5.88 -15.56
C GLU A 105 11.59 4.40 -15.64
N HIS A 106 10.39 4.05 -15.15
CA HIS A 106 9.87 2.70 -15.28
C HIS A 106 9.92 2.24 -16.74
N ARG A 107 9.37 3.00 -17.68
CA ARG A 107 9.35 2.61 -19.11
C ARG A 107 10.74 2.28 -19.66
N ALA A 108 11.76 3.04 -19.27
CA ALA A 108 13.13 2.88 -19.74
C ALA A 108 13.86 1.69 -19.08
N THR A 109 13.51 1.32 -17.86
CA THR A 109 14.19 0.24 -17.12
C THR A 109 13.76 -1.16 -17.59
N PRO A 110 14.69 -2.04 -17.98
CA PRO A 110 14.37 -3.41 -18.40
C PRO A 110 13.64 -4.21 -17.30
N GLU A 111 12.65 -5.03 -17.66
CA GLU A 111 11.82 -5.76 -16.67
C GLU A 111 12.62 -6.62 -15.68
N ARG A 112 13.71 -7.24 -16.15
CA ARG A 112 14.58 -8.14 -15.36
C ARG A 112 15.74 -7.44 -14.64
N SER A 113 15.80 -6.11 -14.67
CA SER A 113 16.79 -5.34 -13.91
C SER A 113 16.41 -5.28 -12.43
N VAL A 114 17.37 -5.31 -11.50
CA VAL A 114 17.12 -5.01 -10.06
C VAL A 114 16.56 -3.59 -9.85
N HIS A 115 16.74 -2.69 -10.81
CA HIS A 115 16.18 -1.35 -10.77
C HIS A 115 14.71 -1.30 -11.23
N SER A 116 14.18 -2.41 -11.78
CA SER A 116 12.81 -2.48 -12.29
C SER A 116 11.80 -2.55 -11.15
N LEU A 117 10.77 -1.70 -11.19
CA LEU A 117 9.67 -1.75 -10.23
C LEU A 117 8.98 -3.12 -10.21
N ALA A 118 8.78 -3.76 -11.38
CA ALA A 118 8.18 -5.09 -11.46
C ALA A 118 9.09 -6.17 -10.86
N TYR A 119 10.41 -6.08 -11.07
CA TYR A 119 11.38 -7.01 -10.47
C TYR A 119 11.42 -6.83 -8.95
N PHE A 120 11.51 -5.59 -8.48
CA PHE A 120 11.52 -5.26 -7.07
C PHE A 120 10.29 -5.84 -6.36
N TYR A 121 9.08 -5.63 -6.91
CA TYR A 121 7.89 -6.24 -6.33
C TYR A 121 7.92 -7.77 -6.36
N ASN A 122 8.36 -8.41 -7.44
CA ASN A 122 8.51 -9.87 -7.46
C ASN A 122 9.50 -10.36 -6.38
N TRP A 123 10.61 -9.65 -6.16
CA TRP A 123 11.55 -9.96 -5.10
C TRP A 123 10.94 -9.78 -3.70
N CYS A 124 10.20 -8.69 -3.45
CA CYS A 124 9.50 -8.50 -2.17
C CYS A 124 8.55 -9.65 -1.87
N PHE A 125 7.68 -10.00 -2.83
CA PHE A 125 6.67 -11.04 -2.64
C PHE A 125 7.25 -12.46 -2.70
N ALA A 126 8.46 -12.62 -3.24
CA ALA A 126 9.19 -13.88 -3.14
C ALA A 126 9.46 -14.24 -1.67
N GLN A 127 9.63 -13.27 -0.77
CA GLN A 127 9.93 -13.57 0.63
C GLN A 127 8.74 -14.03 1.46
N VAL A 128 7.54 -14.00 0.91
CA VAL A 128 6.31 -14.41 1.60
C VAL A 128 6.29 -15.93 1.84
N SER A 129 5.94 -16.34 3.07
CA SER A 129 5.80 -17.77 3.44
C SER A 129 4.34 -18.23 3.53
N THR A 130 3.39 -17.32 3.42
CA THR A 130 1.96 -17.58 3.56
C THR A 130 1.24 -17.66 2.21
N ARG A 131 0.06 -18.29 2.18
CA ARG A 131 -0.74 -18.48 0.96
C ARG A 131 -1.38 -17.20 0.43
N TYR A 132 -1.38 -16.13 1.21
CA TYR A 132 -2.03 -14.88 0.86
C TYR A 132 -1.15 -13.69 1.23
N SER A 133 -1.26 -12.62 0.46
CA SER A 133 -0.44 -11.44 0.67
C SER A 133 -1.26 -10.18 0.54
N TRP A 134 -0.95 -9.20 1.38
CA TRP A 134 -1.42 -7.83 1.25
C TRP A 134 -0.26 -6.99 0.75
N LYS A 135 -0.39 -6.40 -0.44
CA LYS A 135 0.43 -5.25 -0.83
C LYS A 135 0.05 -4.10 0.12
N TRP A 136 1.03 -3.37 0.62
CA TRP A 136 0.78 -2.26 1.52
C TRP A 136 1.84 -1.17 1.32
N ASP A 137 1.41 0.09 1.35
CA ASP A 137 2.30 1.23 1.29
C ASP A 137 2.57 1.74 2.72
N GLY A 138 3.74 2.36 2.95
CA GLY A 138 4.17 2.78 4.30
C GLY A 138 3.26 3.81 4.97
N ASP A 139 2.52 4.57 4.17
CA ASP A 139 1.59 5.64 4.55
C ASP A 139 0.13 5.17 4.72
N MET A 140 -0.16 3.89 4.49
CA MET A 140 -1.52 3.35 4.63
C MET A 140 -1.79 2.90 6.06
N VAL A 141 -2.86 3.44 6.67
CA VAL A 141 -3.26 3.13 8.04
C VAL A 141 -4.66 2.54 8.07
N LEU A 142 -4.79 1.33 8.63
CA LEU A 142 -6.10 0.73 8.86
C LEU A 142 -6.84 1.46 9.98
N THR A 143 -8.13 1.65 9.80
CA THR A 143 -9.02 2.00 10.91
C THR A 143 -9.27 0.80 11.81
N ARG A 144 -9.87 1.02 12.97
CA ARG A 144 -10.22 -0.08 13.88
C ARG A 144 -11.10 -1.13 13.20
N GLU A 145 -12.04 -0.70 12.38
CA GLU A 145 -12.88 -1.60 11.59
C GLU A 145 -12.10 -2.28 10.46
N GLY A 146 -11.15 -1.56 9.84
CA GLY A 146 -10.24 -2.12 8.84
C GLY A 146 -9.37 -3.25 9.39
N GLU A 147 -8.81 -3.08 10.58
CA GLU A 147 -8.04 -4.10 11.30
C GLU A 147 -8.89 -5.38 11.47
N LEU A 148 -10.12 -5.24 11.97
CA LEU A 148 -11.02 -6.37 12.20
C LEU A 148 -11.44 -7.05 10.89
N SER A 149 -11.72 -6.26 9.85
CA SER A 149 -12.11 -6.76 8.53
C SER A 149 -10.97 -7.52 7.87
N MET A 150 -9.76 -6.95 7.87
CA MET A 150 -8.56 -7.60 7.35
C MET A 150 -8.28 -8.89 8.10
N ARG A 151 -8.35 -8.89 9.43
CA ARG A 151 -8.15 -10.10 10.25
C ARG A 151 -9.15 -11.21 9.91
N SER A 152 -10.43 -10.85 9.75
CA SER A 152 -11.47 -11.81 9.38
C SER A 152 -11.23 -12.40 7.98
N LEU A 153 -10.79 -11.58 7.03
CA LEU A 153 -10.52 -12.01 5.66
C LEU A 153 -9.27 -12.87 5.57
N SER A 154 -8.17 -12.49 6.23
CA SER A 154 -6.91 -13.25 6.24
C SER A 154 -7.13 -14.71 6.67
N TRP A 155 -8.08 -14.95 7.57
CA TRP A 155 -8.51 -16.31 7.95
C TRP A 155 -9.24 -17.08 6.82
N GLN A 156 -10.03 -16.40 5.99
CA GLN A 156 -10.89 -17.01 4.95
C GLN A 156 -10.17 -17.19 3.60
N VAL A 157 -9.34 -16.22 3.21
CA VAL A 157 -8.80 -16.10 1.83
C VAL A 157 -7.76 -17.15 1.46
N GLY A 158 -7.12 -17.82 2.42
CA GLY A 158 -6.14 -18.89 2.16
C GLY A 158 -6.71 -20.17 1.50
N SER A 159 -8.00 -20.17 1.15
CA SER A 159 -8.73 -21.29 0.55
C SER A 159 -9.35 -20.98 -0.82
N SER A 160 -9.28 -19.73 -1.30
CA SER A 160 -9.91 -19.32 -2.57
C SER A 160 -9.05 -18.35 -3.37
N GLN A 161 -9.20 -18.37 -4.70
CA GLN A 161 -8.55 -17.46 -5.63
C GLN A 161 -9.32 -16.13 -5.66
N THR A 162 -9.21 -15.36 -4.58
CA THR A 162 -9.94 -14.10 -4.40
C THR A 162 -8.96 -12.93 -4.32
N VAL A 163 -9.15 -11.92 -5.16
CA VAL A 163 -8.46 -10.63 -5.08
C VAL A 163 -9.32 -9.67 -4.26
N VAL A 164 -8.70 -9.00 -3.28
CA VAL A 164 -9.38 -8.05 -2.41
C VAL A 164 -9.02 -6.63 -2.78
N ARG A 165 -10.05 -5.82 -3.05
CA ARG A 165 -9.95 -4.39 -3.26
C ARG A 165 -10.28 -3.65 -1.97
N LEU A 166 -9.42 -2.74 -1.56
CA LEU A 166 -9.58 -1.94 -0.35
C LEU A 166 -9.69 -0.47 -0.73
N PRO A 167 -10.83 0.18 -0.43
CA PRO A 167 -10.92 1.63 -0.57
C PRO A 167 -10.06 2.35 0.45
N ARG A 168 -9.42 3.44 0.02
CA ARG A 168 -8.60 4.31 0.87
C ARG A 168 -8.97 5.77 0.70
N HIS A 169 -8.86 6.53 1.79
CA HIS A 169 -9.13 7.96 1.83
C HIS A 169 -7.86 8.72 2.19
N SER A 170 -7.52 9.77 1.45
CA SER A 170 -6.37 10.61 1.79
C SER A 170 -6.65 11.42 3.07
N LEU A 171 -5.74 11.32 4.04
CA LEU A 171 -5.76 12.08 5.28
C LEU A 171 -4.56 13.03 5.29
N TYR A 172 -4.85 14.31 5.07
CA TYR A 172 -3.87 15.39 5.03
C TYR A 172 -3.61 15.89 6.46
N VAL A 173 -2.45 15.56 7.02
CA VAL A 173 -2.09 15.91 8.39
C VAL A 173 -1.42 17.28 8.39
N GLU A 174 -2.05 18.25 9.06
CA GLU A 174 -1.52 19.61 9.23
C GLU A 174 -0.65 19.72 10.49
N SER A 175 -1.09 19.06 11.55
CA SER A 175 -0.40 19.05 12.84
C SER A 175 -0.84 17.84 13.66
N PRO A 176 -0.20 17.55 14.80
CA PRO A 176 -0.63 16.48 15.69
C PRO A 176 -2.10 16.54 16.13
N GLN A 177 -2.76 17.70 16.08
CA GLN A 177 -4.16 17.87 16.49
C GLN A 177 -5.11 18.15 15.32
N ARG A 178 -4.64 18.35 14.08
CA ARG A 178 -5.50 18.73 12.97
C ARG A 178 -5.13 18.02 11.67
N ALA A 179 -6.15 17.53 10.99
CA ALA A 179 -6.04 16.94 9.67
C ALA A 179 -7.29 17.22 8.84
N TYR A 180 -7.20 16.94 7.54
CA TYR A 180 -8.28 17.04 6.59
C TYR A 180 -8.45 15.70 5.87
N LEU A 181 -9.67 15.18 5.87
CA LEU A 181 -9.99 13.90 5.27
C LEU A 181 -10.73 14.09 3.95
N ASP A 182 -10.22 13.53 2.87
CA ASP A 182 -10.89 13.55 1.57
C ASP A 182 -11.89 12.40 1.43
N LEU A 183 -13.18 12.73 1.47
CA LEU A 183 -14.30 11.84 1.22
C LEU A 183 -14.88 11.99 -0.19
N GLY A 184 -14.48 13.02 -0.93
CA GLY A 184 -14.97 13.30 -2.29
C GLY A 184 -14.36 12.38 -3.35
N LEU A 185 -13.25 11.70 -3.03
CA LEU A 185 -12.62 10.69 -3.88
C LEU A 185 -13.00 9.27 -3.45
N ARG A 186 -13.49 8.47 -4.40
CA ARG A 186 -13.55 7.02 -4.25
C ARG A 186 -12.36 6.38 -4.95
N ASN A 187 -11.38 5.91 -4.19
CA ASN A 187 -10.28 5.12 -4.72
C ASN A 187 -10.32 3.72 -4.11
N ALA A 188 -10.42 2.69 -4.95
CA ALA A 188 -10.38 1.29 -4.53
C ALA A 188 -9.45 0.51 -5.46
N GLU A 189 -8.28 0.16 -4.94
CA GLU A 189 -7.23 -0.57 -5.65
C GLU A 189 -7.16 -2.01 -5.13
N GLU A 190 -6.54 -2.89 -5.91
CA GLU A 190 -6.32 -4.29 -5.54
C GLU A 190 -5.10 -4.38 -4.60
N TRP A 191 -5.32 -4.87 -3.39
CA TRP A 191 -4.29 -4.94 -2.34
C TRP A 191 -4.08 -6.35 -1.82
N GLY A 192 -5.13 -7.16 -1.71
CA GLY A 192 -5.03 -8.55 -1.26
C GLY A 192 -5.01 -9.53 -2.42
N PHE A 193 -4.05 -10.46 -2.43
CA PHE A 193 -3.90 -11.46 -3.47
C PHE A 193 -3.41 -12.81 -2.93
N PRO A 194 -3.83 -13.94 -3.55
CA PRO A 194 -3.17 -15.22 -3.34
C PRO A 194 -1.69 -15.17 -3.76
N ILE A 195 -0.88 -16.02 -3.13
CA ILE A 195 0.48 -16.31 -3.59
C ILE A 195 0.42 -17.52 -4.52
N GLY A 196 0.85 -17.35 -5.77
CA GLY A 196 0.85 -18.39 -6.78
C GLY A 196 1.30 -17.91 -8.15
N PRO A 197 1.47 -18.83 -9.12
CA PRO A 197 2.02 -18.54 -10.45
C PRO A 197 1.14 -17.60 -11.28
N ASP A 198 -0.13 -17.44 -10.93
CA ASP A 198 -1.02 -16.52 -11.63
C ASP A 198 -0.91 -15.07 -11.13
N PHE A 199 -0.27 -14.81 -9.98
CA PHE A 199 -0.21 -13.50 -9.32
C PHE A 199 1.21 -12.94 -9.18
N VAL A 200 1.94 -12.87 -10.29
CA VAL A 200 3.27 -12.25 -10.35
C VAL A 200 3.20 -10.85 -10.91
N TYR A 201 4.17 -10.00 -10.58
CA TYR A 201 4.25 -8.66 -11.14
C TYR A 201 4.89 -8.70 -12.52
N THR A 202 4.29 -7.96 -13.45
CA THR A 202 4.76 -7.76 -14.82
C THR A 202 4.90 -6.29 -15.10
N LYS A 203 5.73 -5.98 -16.08
CA LYS A 203 5.93 -4.62 -16.58
C LYS A 203 4.76 -4.19 -17.46
N ALA A 204 4.07 -3.12 -17.07
CA ALA A 204 3.20 -2.36 -17.95
C ALA A 204 3.92 -1.08 -18.43
N PRO A 205 3.37 -0.31 -19.40
CA PRO A 205 4.10 0.79 -20.02
C PRO A 205 4.63 1.88 -19.06
N GLU A 206 3.97 2.09 -17.93
CA GLU A 206 4.30 3.17 -16.99
C GLU A 206 4.34 2.71 -15.51
N TRP A 207 3.97 1.47 -15.20
CA TRP A 207 3.97 0.93 -13.84
C TRP A 207 3.96 -0.61 -13.88
N GLU A 208 4.00 -1.26 -12.71
CA GLU A 208 3.87 -2.71 -12.56
C GLU A 208 2.40 -3.16 -12.44
N ILE A 209 2.03 -4.25 -13.10
CA ILE A 209 0.71 -4.88 -12.91
C ILE A 209 0.92 -6.26 -12.34
N ARG A 210 0.17 -6.59 -11.29
CA ARG A 210 0.10 -7.97 -10.81
C ARG A 210 -0.85 -8.74 -11.71
N THR A 211 -0.36 -9.84 -12.29
CA THR A 211 -1.19 -10.67 -13.16
C THR A 211 -2.29 -11.35 -12.36
N THR A 212 -3.34 -11.75 -13.07
CA THR A 212 -4.43 -12.54 -12.55
C THR A 212 -4.77 -13.64 -13.56
N PRO A 213 -5.34 -14.78 -13.13
CA PRO A 213 -5.83 -15.78 -14.06
C PRO A 213 -7.06 -15.25 -14.81
N GLU A 214 -7.44 -15.89 -15.91
CA GLU A 214 -8.60 -15.48 -16.73
C GLU A 214 -9.90 -15.40 -15.91
N THR A 215 -10.05 -16.30 -14.93
CA THR A 215 -11.18 -16.29 -14.01
C THR A 215 -10.69 -16.25 -12.56
N TYR A 216 -11.07 -15.19 -11.84
CA TYR A 216 -10.84 -15.06 -10.40
C TYR A 216 -12.04 -14.38 -9.73
N ARG A 217 -12.13 -14.53 -8.41
CA ARG A 217 -13.14 -13.80 -7.62
C ARG A 217 -12.57 -12.47 -7.17
N GLN A 218 -13.40 -11.44 -7.12
CA GLN A 218 -13.02 -10.15 -6.57
C GLN A 218 -14.01 -9.71 -5.51
N VAL A 219 -13.48 -9.22 -4.39
CA VAL A 219 -14.29 -8.64 -3.30
C VAL A 219 -13.80 -7.21 -3.05
N GLU A 220 -14.70 -6.25 -3.05
CA GLU A 220 -14.41 -4.87 -2.66
C GLU A 220 -14.88 -4.66 -1.23
N LEU A 221 -13.98 -4.18 -0.37
CA LEU A 221 -14.29 -3.88 1.01
C LEU A 221 -15.03 -2.55 1.15
N PRO A 222 -15.76 -2.33 2.26
CA PRO A 222 -16.38 -1.04 2.56
C PRO A 222 -15.39 0.13 2.58
N GLN A 223 -15.90 1.34 2.35
CA GLN A 223 -15.15 2.57 2.56
C GLN A 223 -14.93 2.85 4.06
N GLY A 224 -13.92 3.66 4.38
CA GLY A 224 -13.58 4.02 5.76
C GLY A 224 -12.78 2.97 6.54
N LEU A 225 -12.24 1.97 5.84
CA LEU A 225 -11.39 0.93 6.44
C LEU A 225 -9.90 1.29 6.43
N CYS A 226 -9.49 2.21 5.58
CA CYS A 226 -8.10 2.62 5.42
C CYS A 226 -8.01 4.11 5.09
N VAL A 227 -7.01 4.77 5.65
CA VAL A 227 -6.56 6.10 5.24
C VAL A 227 -5.14 6.04 4.69
N GLU A 228 -4.78 7.00 3.84
CA GLU A 228 -3.43 7.22 3.31
C GLU A 228 -2.93 8.56 3.85
N LEU A 229 -1.85 8.56 4.60
CA LEU A 229 -1.30 9.75 5.26
C LEU A 229 -0.61 10.66 4.24
N LYS A 230 -0.84 11.97 4.36
CA LYS A 230 -0.18 13.01 3.57
C LYS A 230 0.20 14.17 4.48
N TRP A 231 1.48 14.42 4.68
CA TRP A 231 1.95 15.44 5.64
C TRP A 231 2.06 16.81 4.96
N LEU A 232 1.33 17.82 5.47
CA LEU A 232 1.28 19.17 4.87
C LEU A 232 2.52 20.03 5.16
N ASP A 233 3.32 19.64 6.16
CA ASP A 233 4.61 20.24 6.48
C ASP A 233 5.77 19.62 5.67
N GLY A 234 5.50 18.57 4.89
CA GLY A 234 6.43 17.93 3.97
C GLY A 234 6.28 18.36 2.50
N ASP A 235 7.14 17.81 1.64
CA ASP A 235 7.06 17.96 0.18
C ASP A 235 6.54 16.65 -0.46
N GLU A 236 5.25 16.36 -0.24
CA GLU A 236 4.50 15.18 -0.73
C GLU A 236 4.67 14.94 -2.25
N PHE A 237 4.97 15.99 -3.03
CA PHE A 237 5.07 15.92 -4.50
C PHE A 237 6.50 16.06 -5.03
N ALA A 238 7.53 16.14 -4.18
CA ALA A 238 8.94 16.25 -4.57
C ALA A 238 9.40 15.15 -5.56
N HIS A 239 8.73 14.00 -5.54
CA HIS A 239 9.07 12.86 -6.41
C HIS A 239 8.51 12.96 -7.85
N TRP A 240 7.70 13.98 -8.16
CA TRP A 240 7.07 14.19 -9.46
C TRP A 240 7.73 15.33 -10.23
N SER A 241 8.07 15.09 -11.49
CA SER A 241 8.85 16.01 -12.32
C SER A 241 8.04 17.09 -13.05
N ASP A 242 6.72 16.97 -13.18
CA ASP A 242 5.89 17.95 -13.92
C ASP A 242 4.37 17.84 -13.62
N PRO A 243 3.72 18.88 -13.08
CA PRO A 243 2.26 18.95 -12.91
C PRO A 243 1.45 18.90 -14.22
N GLU A 244 2.00 19.32 -15.35
CA GLU A 244 1.31 19.23 -16.65
C GLU A 244 1.12 17.77 -17.11
N SER A 245 1.93 16.84 -16.59
CA SER A 245 1.76 15.40 -16.82
C SER A 245 0.42 14.87 -16.28
N PHE A 246 -0.22 15.57 -15.34
CA PHE A 246 -1.54 15.17 -14.82
C PHE A 246 -2.70 15.48 -15.78
N ALA A 247 -2.48 16.31 -16.82
CA ALA A 247 -3.52 16.80 -17.73
C ALA A 247 -3.99 15.75 -18.77
N THR A 248 -3.17 14.75 -19.09
CA THR A 248 -3.27 13.99 -20.35
C THR A 248 -3.91 12.61 -20.27
N SER A 249 -4.30 12.13 -19.07
CA SER A 249 -4.85 10.77 -18.90
C SER A 249 -5.97 10.69 -17.86
N LEU A 250 -7.01 9.89 -18.13
CA LEU A 250 -8.05 9.49 -17.16
C LEU A 250 -7.45 8.90 -15.87
N ARG A 251 -6.26 8.30 -15.97
CA ARG A 251 -5.53 7.66 -14.86
C ARG A 251 -4.91 8.66 -13.88
N ASN A 252 -4.71 9.91 -14.30
CA ASN A 252 -4.14 10.97 -13.47
C ASN A 252 -5.20 11.79 -12.72
N HIS A 253 -6.50 11.48 -12.86
CA HIS A 253 -7.56 12.20 -12.16
C HIS A 253 -7.42 12.14 -10.64
N ARG A 254 -7.06 10.96 -10.09
CA ARG A 254 -6.76 10.80 -8.66
C ARG A 254 -5.61 11.72 -8.24
N LYS A 255 -4.47 11.60 -8.93
CA LYS A 255 -3.27 12.37 -8.62
C LYS A 255 -3.50 13.88 -8.77
N ARG A 256 -4.32 14.28 -9.74
CA ARG A 256 -4.77 15.66 -9.90
C ARG A 256 -5.58 16.13 -8.69
N ARG A 257 -6.58 15.37 -8.25
CA ARG A 257 -7.35 15.72 -7.04
C ARG A 257 -6.46 15.78 -5.81
N GLU A 258 -5.58 14.79 -5.63
CA GLU A 258 -4.63 14.78 -4.51
C GLU A 258 -3.76 16.04 -4.49
N TRP A 259 -3.28 16.45 -5.66
CA TRP A 259 -2.49 17.67 -5.85
C TRP A 259 -3.31 18.94 -5.59
N GLU A 260 -4.52 19.03 -6.14
CA GLU A 260 -5.44 20.16 -5.96
C GLU A 260 -5.80 20.35 -4.48
N VAL A 261 -6.11 19.26 -3.78
CA VAL A 261 -6.45 19.29 -2.36
C VAL A 261 -5.24 19.70 -1.53
N PHE A 262 -4.07 19.09 -1.77
CA PHE A 262 -2.86 19.42 -1.02
C PHE A 262 -2.50 20.91 -1.12
N HIS A 263 -2.50 21.47 -2.33
CA HIS A 263 -2.17 22.89 -2.53
C HIS A 263 -3.25 23.82 -1.97
N ALA A 264 -4.53 23.49 -2.14
CA ALA A 264 -5.60 24.27 -1.55
C ALA A 264 -5.49 24.32 -0.01
N LEU A 265 -5.20 23.19 0.64
CA LEU A 265 -5.03 23.12 2.09
C LEU A 265 -3.80 23.93 2.56
N ARG A 266 -2.68 23.87 1.83
CA ARG A 266 -1.51 24.72 2.11
C ARG A 266 -1.80 26.22 1.97
N ASP A 267 -2.74 26.58 1.10
CA ASP A 267 -3.24 27.96 0.95
C ASP A 267 -4.34 28.32 1.98
N GLY A 268 -4.66 27.44 2.93
CA GLY A 268 -5.72 27.64 3.93
C GLY A 268 -7.14 27.52 3.39
N ARG A 269 -7.34 26.89 2.22
CA ARG A 269 -8.64 26.67 1.58
C ARG A 269 -9.04 25.20 1.69
N VAL A 270 -10.23 24.92 2.23
CA VAL A 270 -10.77 23.55 2.32
C VAL A 270 -11.66 23.26 1.09
N PRO A 271 -11.27 22.34 0.19
CA PRO A 271 -12.06 22.00 -1.00
C PRO A 271 -13.35 21.24 -0.69
N THR A 272 -14.24 21.15 -1.68
CA THR A 272 -15.44 20.31 -1.58
C THR A 272 -15.08 18.82 -1.45
N GLY A 273 -15.82 18.13 -0.58
CA GLY A 273 -15.59 16.72 -0.25
C GLY A 273 -14.47 16.50 0.77
N VAL A 274 -13.81 17.55 1.23
CA VAL A 274 -12.77 17.50 2.25
C VAL A 274 -13.35 17.98 3.58
N VAL A 275 -13.12 17.21 4.64
CA VAL A 275 -13.64 17.49 5.98
C VAL A 275 -12.47 17.77 6.92
N GLN A 276 -12.49 18.92 7.59
CA GLN A 276 -11.56 19.21 8.67
C GLN A 276 -11.90 18.38 9.90
N ILE A 277 -10.88 17.82 10.55
CA ILE A 277 -10.99 17.03 11.77
C ILE A 277 -9.97 17.57 12.77
N ASP A 278 -10.47 17.99 13.93
CA ASP A 278 -9.66 18.40 15.08
C ASP A 278 -9.71 17.29 16.14
N ALA A 279 -8.54 16.81 16.55
CA ALA A 279 -8.40 15.79 17.57
C ALA A 279 -8.50 16.38 18.98
N PRO A 280 -9.03 15.62 19.96
CA PRO A 280 -8.97 16.01 21.37
C PRO A 280 -7.54 16.23 21.86
N ALA A 281 -7.38 17.07 22.88
CA ALA A 281 -6.07 17.32 23.50
C ALA A 281 -5.42 16.01 23.97
N GLY A 282 -4.12 15.84 23.66
CA GLY A 282 -3.35 14.65 24.03
C GLY A 282 -3.55 13.42 23.12
N VAL A 283 -4.37 13.52 22.06
CA VAL A 283 -4.56 12.46 21.07
C VAL A 283 -4.01 12.93 19.72
N HIS A 284 -3.21 12.09 19.06
CA HIS A 284 -2.76 12.40 17.71
C HIS A 284 -3.92 12.28 16.72
N VAL A 285 -4.00 13.18 15.74
CA VAL A 285 -5.13 13.24 14.81
C VAL A 285 -5.29 11.98 13.96
N VAL A 286 -4.17 11.33 13.61
CA VAL A 286 -4.21 10.02 12.93
C VAL A 286 -4.96 8.98 13.77
N ASP A 287 -4.61 8.83 15.04
CA ASP A 287 -5.30 7.90 15.96
C ASP A 287 -6.75 8.28 16.17
N HIS A 288 -7.04 9.58 16.32
CA HIS A 288 -8.41 10.05 16.44
C HIS A 288 -9.25 9.68 15.21
N VAL A 289 -8.71 9.90 14.01
CA VAL A 289 -9.40 9.56 12.75
C VAL A 289 -9.63 8.05 12.64
N THR A 290 -8.60 7.24 12.91
CA THR A 290 -8.63 5.79 12.64
C THR A 290 -9.36 4.98 13.72
N HIS A 291 -9.39 5.46 14.97
CA HIS A 291 -10.04 4.76 16.08
C HIS A 291 -11.43 5.28 16.43
N GLU A 292 -11.70 6.57 16.23
CA GLU A 292 -12.91 7.22 16.76
C GLU A 292 -13.78 7.85 15.66
N TRP A 293 -13.20 8.73 14.84
CA TRP A 293 -13.97 9.51 13.87
C TRP A 293 -14.50 8.65 12.72
N MET A 294 -13.60 7.97 11.99
CA MET A 294 -13.97 7.18 10.80
C MET A 294 -14.88 5.98 11.12
N PRO A 295 -14.66 5.24 12.23
CA PRO A 295 -15.58 4.16 12.62
C PRO A 295 -17.00 4.64 12.97
N ARG A 296 -17.17 5.91 13.37
CA ARG A 296 -18.48 6.49 13.71
C ARG A 296 -19.10 7.33 12.60
N ALA A 297 -18.33 7.66 11.56
CA ALA A 297 -18.82 8.48 10.47
C ALA A 297 -19.96 7.76 9.71
N PRO A 298 -21.09 8.43 9.45
CA PRO A 298 -22.22 7.81 8.77
C PRO A 298 -21.86 7.42 7.34
N ARG A 299 -22.32 6.24 6.92
CA ARG A 299 -22.06 5.67 5.59
C ARG A 299 -23.35 5.45 4.80
N PRO A 300 -23.30 5.44 3.45
CA PRO A 300 -22.11 5.59 2.61
C PRO A 300 -21.59 7.03 2.58
N PHE A 301 -20.28 7.20 2.38
CA PHE A 301 -19.72 8.55 2.19
C PHE A 301 -20.20 9.13 0.86
N LYS A 302 -20.48 10.43 0.86
CA LYS A 302 -20.89 11.16 -0.34
C LYS A 302 -19.66 11.36 -1.22
N VAL A 303 -19.61 10.63 -2.33
CA VAL A 303 -18.57 10.76 -3.35
C VAL A 303 -18.97 11.86 -4.34
N ASP A 304 -18.07 12.81 -4.56
CA ASP A 304 -18.35 13.95 -5.44
C ASP A 304 -18.22 13.58 -6.93
N ASP A 305 -17.51 12.51 -7.27
CA ASP A 305 -17.35 12.04 -8.65
C ASP A 305 -18.61 11.28 -9.16
N PRO A 306 -19.34 11.82 -10.17
CA PRO A 306 -20.51 11.17 -10.75
C PRO A 306 -20.23 9.79 -11.35
N ARG A 307 -18.99 9.52 -11.77
CA ARG A 307 -18.57 8.24 -12.39
C ARG A 307 -18.35 7.12 -11.36
N HIS A 308 -18.26 7.48 -10.08
CA HIS A 308 -18.05 6.56 -8.97
C HIS A 308 -19.31 6.33 -8.11
N ARG A 309 -20.43 6.97 -8.50
CA ARG A 309 -21.77 6.63 -7.99
C ARG A 309 -22.10 5.22 -8.48
N ARG A 310 -22.22 4.26 -7.57
CA ARG A 310 -22.94 3.02 -7.93
C ARG A 310 -24.40 3.42 -8.21
N PRO A 311 -25.06 2.89 -9.26
CA PRO A 311 -26.50 3.02 -9.35
C PRO A 311 -27.11 2.44 -8.07
N ALA A 312 -28.09 3.15 -7.52
CA ALA A 312 -28.82 2.77 -6.32
C ALA A 312 -29.49 1.40 -6.48
#